data_AF-A0A239K7G7-F1
#
_entry.id   AF-A0A239K7G7-F1
#
_cell.length_a   1.000
_cell.length_b   1.000
_cell.length_c   1.000
_cell.angle_alpha   90.00
_cell.angle_beta   90.00
_cell.angle_gamma   90.00
#
_symmetry.space_group_name_H-M   'P 1'
#
loop_
_entity.id
_entity.type
_entity.pdbx_description
1 polymer ?
#
loop_
_entity_poly.entity_id
_entity_poly.type
_entity_poly.pdbx_seq_one_letter_code
_entity_poly.pdbx_strand_id
1 'polypeptide(L)' 'MTGDTVQLDPQQVRDAEVARIKDQFGVHAWYGHHTRLWWAMVPHVSHLVGGVPSLPALEGQIIRRLGLLP' A
#
# COMPACT_ATOMS: atom_id res chain seq x y z
N MET A 1 -1.71 -7.89 35.64
CA MET A 1 -1.40 -7.18 34.38
C MET A 1 -2.50 -7.54 33.39
N THR A 2 -3.55 -6.75 33.34
CA THR A 2 -4.65 -6.93 32.38
C THR A 2 -4.15 -6.42 31.05
N GLY A 3 -4.03 -7.30 30.05
CA GLY A 3 -3.63 -6.91 28.71
C GLY A 3 -4.75 -6.12 28.07
N ASP A 4 -4.63 -4.80 28.03
CA ASP A 4 -5.56 -3.95 27.29
C ASP A 4 -5.48 -4.30 25.81
N THR A 5 -6.53 -4.95 25.30
CA THR A 5 -6.66 -5.27 23.88
C THR A 5 -7.28 -4.05 23.20
N VAL A 6 -6.44 -3.23 22.57
CA VAL A 6 -6.91 -2.09 21.77
C VAL A 6 -7.65 -2.62 20.54
N GLN A 7 -8.91 -2.25 20.38
CA GLN A 7 -9.67 -2.52 19.16
C GLN A 7 -9.18 -1.55 18.09
N LEU A 8 -8.42 -2.06 17.11
CA LEU A 8 -8.00 -1.28 15.95
C LEU A 8 -9.02 -1.46 14.82
N ASP A 9 -9.49 -0.35 14.27
CA ASP A 9 -10.31 -0.37 13.06
C ASP A 9 -9.40 -0.73 11.86
N PRO A 10 -9.67 -1.84 11.15
CA PRO A 10 -8.89 -2.22 9.97
C PRO A 10 -8.89 -1.15 8.88
N GLN A 11 -9.90 -0.30 8.81
CA GLN A 11 -9.94 0.80 7.86
C GLN A 11 -8.90 1.87 8.20
N GLN A 12 -8.79 2.26 9.48
CA GLN A 12 -7.79 3.21 9.94
C GLN A 12 -6.36 2.72 9.68
N VAL A 13 -6.11 1.42 9.89
CA VAL A 13 -4.81 0.80 9.58
C VAL A 13 -4.51 0.93 8.08
N ARG A 14 -5.47 0.63 7.20
CA ARG A 14 -5.28 0.74 5.75
C ARG A 14 -5.05 2.18 5.31
N ASP A 15 -5.77 3.14 5.88
CA ASP A 15 -5.62 4.56 5.54
C ASP A 15 -4.24 5.08 5.93
N ALA A 16 -3.73 4.67 7.11
CA ALA A 16 -2.37 4.98 7.54
C ALA A 16 -1.31 4.39 6.59
N GLU A 17 -1.51 3.15 6.13
CA GLU A 17 -0.61 2.51 5.17
C GLU A 17 -0.64 3.18 3.78
N VAL A 18 -1.82 3.60 3.31
CA VAL A 18 -1.96 4.37 2.07
C VAL A 18 -1.20 5.69 2.18
N ALA A 19 -1.34 6.40 3.30
CA ALA A 19 -0.61 7.64 3.55
C ALA A 19 0.91 7.41 3.54
N ARG A 20 1.38 6.36 4.22
CA ARG A 20 2.81 5.98 4.24
C ARG A 20 3.34 5.73 2.83
N ILE A 21 2.62 4.99 1.98
CA ILE A 21 3.05 4.70 0.60
C ILE A 21 3.10 5.97 -0.25
N LYS A 22 2.12 6.86 -0.07
CA LYS A 22 2.10 8.14 -0.76
C LYS A 22 3.30 8.99 -0.38
N ASP A 23 3.63 9.08 0.91
CA ASP A 23 4.75 9.87 1.41
C ASP A 23 6.10 9.28 0.98
N GLN A 24 6.21 7.94 0.99
CA GLN A 24 7.45 7.25 0.68
C GLN A 24 7.78 7.24 -0.82
N PHE A 25 6.78 7.06 -1.69
CA PHE A 25 7.01 6.84 -3.12
C PHE A 25 6.37 7.90 -4.03
N GLY A 26 5.57 8.83 -3.49
CA GLY A 26 4.84 9.80 -4.29
C GLY A 26 3.73 9.19 -5.16
N VAL A 27 3.22 8.01 -4.80
CA VAL A 27 2.21 7.27 -5.59
C VAL A 27 0.85 7.24 -4.91
N HIS A 28 -0.22 7.06 -5.68
CA HIS A 28 -1.56 6.87 -5.12
C HIS A 28 -1.82 5.37 -4.91
N ALA A 29 -1.90 4.92 -3.67
CA ALA A 29 -2.20 3.52 -3.33
C ALA A 29 -3.60 3.36 -2.72
N TRP A 30 -4.17 2.16 -2.82
CA TRP A 30 -5.43 1.82 -2.18
C TRP A 30 -5.56 0.31 -1.97
N TYR A 31 -6.43 -0.07 -1.03
CA TYR A 31 -6.85 -1.45 -0.81
C TYR A 31 -8.22 -1.71 -1.43
N GLY A 32 -8.31 -2.69 -2.32
CA GLY A 32 -9.58 -3.11 -2.91
C GLY A 32 -10.39 -3.95 -1.91
N HIS A 33 -11.47 -3.40 -1.36
CA HIS A 33 -12.30 -4.09 -0.36
C HIS A 33 -12.89 -5.42 -0.90
N HIS A 34 -13.39 -5.42 -2.14
CA HIS A 34 -13.95 -6.61 -2.77
C HIS A 34 -12.89 -7.65 -3.15
N THR A 35 -11.77 -7.20 -3.73
CA THR A 35 -10.71 -8.11 -4.18
C THR A 35 -9.82 -8.60 -3.05
N ARG A 36 -9.79 -7.87 -1.93
CA ARG A 36 -8.83 -8.04 -0.84
C ARG A 36 -7.37 -7.94 -1.29
N LEU A 37 -7.10 -7.03 -2.23
CA LEU A 37 -5.77 -6.84 -2.84
C LEU A 37 -5.37 -5.37 -2.79
N TRP A 38 -4.07 -5.14 -2.74
CA TRP A 38 -3.44 -3.83 -2.80
C TRP A 38 -3.12 -3.41 -4.23
N TRP A 39 -3.23 -2.11 -4.47
CA TRP A 39 -3.03 -1.47 -5.77
C TRP A 39 -2.36 -0.12 -5.61
N ALA A 40 -1.62 0.31 -6.62
CA ALA A 40 -1.06 1.65 -6.70
C ALA A 40 -0.97 2.16 -8.14
N MET A 41 -1.23 3.46 -8.30
CA MET A 41 -1.03 4.20 -9.55
C MET A 41 0.29 4.97 -9.46
N VAL A 42 1.24 4.64 -10.34
CA VAL A 42 2.53 5.32 -10.42
C VAL A 42 2.42 6.48 -11.42
N PRO A 43 2.37 7.75 -10.95
CA PRO A 43 1.93 8.88 -11.77
C PRO A 43 2.90 9.20 -12.92
N HIS A 44 4.22 9.09 -12.68
CA HIS A 44 5.25 9.41 -13.68
C HIS A 44 5.22 8.52 -14.93
N VAL A 45 4.59 7.34 -14.83
CA VAL A 45 4.54 6.34 -15.91
C VAL A 45 3.12 5.94 -16.26
N SER A 46 2.10 6.62 -15.70
CA SER A 46 0.67 6.29 -15.81
C SER A 46 0.40 4.79 -15.74
N HIS A 47 1.06 4.10 -14.80
CA HIS A 47 1.07 2.64 -14.74
C HIS A 47 0.42 2.15 -13.46
N LEU A 48 -0.49 1.20 -13.62
CA LEU A 48 -1.13 0.49 -12.52
C LEU A 48 -0.25 -0.69 -12.12
N VAL A 49 0.13 -0.74 -10.84
CA VAL A 49 0.73 -1.91 -10.21
C VAL A 49 -0.21 -2.42 -9.11
N GLY A 50 -0.07 -3.69 -8.74
CA GLY A 50 -0.90 -4.29 -7.69
C GLY A 50 -1.46 -5.65 -8.03
N GLY A 51 -2.67 -5.91 -7.54
CA GLY A 51 -3.26 -7.24 -7.57
C GLY A 51 -2.56 -8.19 -6.60
N VAL A 52 -1.99 -7.66 -5.52
CA VAL A 52 -1.16 -8.39 -4.56
C VAL A 52 -1.79 -8.43 -3.16
N PRO A 53 -1.60 -9.51 -2.39
CA PRO A 53 -2.27 -9.68 -1.10
C PRO A 53 -1.60 -8.89 0.04
N SER A 54 -0.42 -8.32 -0.18
CA SER A 54 0.36 -7.68 0.88
C SER A 54 1.03 -6.39 0.43
N LEU A 55 1.27 -5.49 1.39
CA LEU A 55 1.98 -4.24 1.16
C LEU A 55 3.43 -4.43 0.72
N PRO A 56 4.24 -5.32 1.32
CA PRO A 56 5.61 -5.55 0.85
C PRO A 56 5.67 -5.99 -0.63
N ALA A 57 4.70 -6.78 -1.08
CA ALA A 57 4.61 -7.17 -2.49
C ALA A 57 4.28 -5.97 -3.39
N LEU A 58 3.41 -5.06 -2.93
CA LEU A 58 3.07 -3.83 -3.66
C LEU A 58 4.29 -2.90 -3.76
N GLU A 59 5.00 -2.70 -2.65
CA GLU A 59 6.22 -1.90 -2.59
C GLU A 59 7.29 -2.41 -3.55
N GLY A 60 7.51 -3.73 -3.59
CA GLY A 60 8.45 -4.34 -4.54
C GLY A 60 8.09 -4.02 -6.01
N GLN A 61 6.79 -4.02 -6.35
CA GLN A 61 6.34 -3.62 -7.69
C GLN A 61 6.55 -2.12 -7.95
N ILE A 62 6.25 -1.25 -6.98
CA ILE A 62 6.46 0.20 -7.07
C ILE A 62 7.94 0.52 -7.28
N ILE A 63 8.82 -0.05 -6.45
CA ILE A 63 10.28 0.15 -6.49
C ILE A 63 10.82 -0.27 -7.86
N ARG A 64 10.45 -1.47 -8.34
CA ARG A 64 10.84 -1.96 -9.67
C ARG A 64 10.37 -1.01 -10.77
N ARG A 65 9.16 -0.46 -10.64
CA ARG A 65 8.57 0.42 -11.66
C ARG A 65 9.19 1.82 -11.69
N LEU A 66 9.59 2.34 -10.54
CA LEU A 66 10.28 3.63 -10.43
C LEU A 66 11.77 3.56 -10.83
N GLY A 67 12.30 2.36 -11.11
CA GLY A 67 13.73 2.19 -11.41
C GLY A 67 14.62 2.48 -10.20
N LEU A 68 14.11 2.29 -8.97
CA LEU A 68 14.84 2.50 -7.72
C LEU A 68 15.68 1.28 -7.30
N LEU A 69 15.67 0.22 -8.11
CA LEU A 69 16.61 -0.89 -8.03
C LEU A 69 17.62 -0.76 -9.18
N PRO A 70 18.93 -0.99 -8.93
CA PRO A 70 19.94 -1.07 -9.98
C PRO A 70 19.68 -2.22 -10.96
#